data_AF-A0A6A4LW00-F1
#
_entry.id   AF-A0A6A4LW00-F1
#
_cell.length_a   1.000
_cell.length_b   1.000
_cell.length_c   1.000
_cell.angle_alpha   90.00
_cell.angle_beta   90.00
_cell.angle_gamma   90.00
#
_symmetry.space_group_name_H-M   'P 1'
#
loop_
_entity.id
_entity.type
_entity.pdbx_description
1 polymer ?
#
loop_
_entity_poly.entity_id
_entity_poly.type
_entity_poly.pdbx_seq_one_letter_code
_entity_poly.pdbx_strand_id
1 'polypeptide(L)'
;MAATTPLALALPLLLLSISTLVNSLSPNYYDQSCPGAESKITGVVKKAMMNDRTVPAALLRMHFHDCFIRGCDGSVLLNSTSKNKAEKDGPPNISLHAFYVIDVAKKEVEAMCPSVVSCADILALAARDAVALSGGPNWQVPKGRKDGRISKAIDTRQLPAPTFNLSQLQQSFSQRGLSLDDLVALSGVVRSQPKEGLSDAQQGKRGRRHIGFDHNDIRQRLLQVTSPGDEYFLLRPSFALCSKD
;
A
#
# COMPACT_ATOMS: atom_id res chain seq x y z
N MET A 1 -7.18 76.49 26.92
CA MET A 1 -6.46 76.08 25.70
C MET A 1 -6.22 74.59 25.80
N ALA A 2 -6.78 73.83 24.86
CA ALA A 2 -6.77 72.37 24.85
C ALA A 2 -5.38 71.86 24.40
N ALA A 3 -4.89 70.80 25.03
CA ALA A 3 -3.77 70.01 24.52
C ALA A 3 -4.18 68.53 24.52
N THR A 4 -4.11 67.95 23.34
CA THR A 4 -4.68 66.67 22.90
C THR A 4 -3.81 65.49 23.30
N THR A 5 -4.42 64.41 23.81
CA THR A 5 -3.76 63.12 24.03
C THR A 5 -3.62 62.37 22.70
N PRO A 6 -2.48 61.68 22.42
CA PRO A 6 -2.35 60.89 21.21
C PRO A 6 -2.98 59.51 21.42
N LEU A 7 -3.99 59.20 20.60
CA LEU A 7 -4.59 57.87 20.50
C LEU A 7 -3.62 56.97 19.72
N ALA A 8 -2.91 56.08 20.41
CA ALA A 8 -2.09 55.05 19.77
C ALA A 8 -3.00 53.98 19.16
N LEU A 9 -3.18 54.03 17.84
CA LEU A 9 -3.85 53.00 17.05
C LEU A 9 -2.92 51.77 16.94
N ALA A 10 -3.10 50.80 17.84
CA ALA A 10 -2.53 49.47 17.69
C ALA A 10 -3.37 48.69 16.66
N LEU A 11 -2.86 48.57 15.43
CA LEU A 11 -3.40 47.69 14.41
C LEU A 11 -2.89 46.26 14.70
N PRO A 12 -3.75 45.27 15.03
CA PRO A 12 -3.27 43.92 15.24
C PRO A 12 -2.91 43.32 13.87
N LEU A 13 -1.65 42.96 13.70
CA LEU A 13 -1.13 42.21 12.57
C LEU A 13 -1.78 40.81 12.60
N LEU A 14 -2.83 40.63 11.81
CA LEU A 14 -3.53 39.36 11.64
C LEU A 14 -2.55 38.39 10.95
N LEU A 15 -1.87 37.56 11.74
CA LEU A 15 -1.09 36.43 11.24
C LEU A 15 -2.06 35.46 10.56
N LEU A 16 -2.11 35.51 9.23
CA LEU A 16 -2.83 34.53 8.43
C LEU A 16 -2.01 33.23 8.48
N SER A 17 -2.34 32.37 9.44
CA SER A 17 -1.82 31.00 9.52
C SER A 17 -2.22 30.27 8.24
N ILE A 18 -1.32 30.16 7.27
CA ILE A 18 -1.50 29.25 6.14
C ILE A 18 -1.32 27.84 6.72
N SER A 19 -2.43 27.25 7.18
CA SER A 19 -2.47 25.84 7.51
C SER A 19 -2.19 25.07 6.22
N THR A 20 -0.98 24.55 6.06
CA THR A 20 -0.69 23.55 5.04
C THR A 20 -1.62 22.37 5.30
N LEU A 21 -2.59 22.13 4.42
CA LEU A 21 -3.40 20.92 4.46
C LEU A 21 -2.45 19.74 4.24
N VAL A 22 -2.01 19.11 5.34
CA VAL A 22 -1.51 17.75 5.30
C VAL A 22 -2.67 16.88 4.81
N ASN A 23 -2.57 16.40 3.57
CA ASN A 23 -3.53 15.48 2.99
C ASN A 23 -3.36 14.11 3.65
N SER A 24 -3.89 13.98 4.86
CA SER A 24 -3.91 12.71 5.58
C SER A 24 -4.74 11.67 4.81
N LEU A 25 -4.27 10.42 4.81
CA LEU A 25 -4.99 9.32 4.19
C LEU A 25 -6.33 9.08 4.92
N SER A 26 -7.37 8.78 4.15
CA SER A 26 -8.73 8.60 4.69
C SER A 26 -9.36 7.29 4.22
N PRO A 27 -9.99 6.52 5.12
CA PRO A 27 -10.84 5.39 4.74
C PRO A 27 -12.00 5.76 3.79
N ASN A 28 -12.37 7.03 3.68
CA ASN A 28 -13.54 7.46 2.92
C ASN A 28 -13.15 8.31 1.68
N TYR A 29 -11.86 8.29 1.29
CA TYR A 29 -11.29 9.20 0.28
C TYR A 29 -12.02 9.17 -1.09
N TYR A 30 -12.54 8.00 -1.50
CA TYR A 30 -13.20 7.82 -2.81
C TYR A 30 -14.73 7.71 -2.72
N ASP A 31 -15.34 7.88 -1.55
CA ASP A 31 -16.77 7.59 -1.34
C ASP A 31 -17.68 8.45 -2.22
N GLN A 32 -17.27 9.69 -2.50
CA GLN A 32 -18.02 10.60 -3.38
C GLN A 32 -17.51 10.58 -4.82
N SER A 33 -16.19 10.45 -5.03
CA SER A 33 -15.56 10.62 -6.34
C SER A 33 -15.51 9.33 -7.17
N CYS A 34 -15.54 8.16 -6.53
CA CYS A 34 -15.66 6.87 -7.20
C CYS A 34 -16.37 5.82 -6.29
N PRO A 35 -17.67 6.02 -5.99
CA PRO A 35 -18.46 5.06 -5.24
C PRO A 35 -18.53 3.73 -6.00
N GLY A 36 -17.79 2.71 -5.53
CA GLY A 36 -17.67 1.42 -6.20
C GLY A 36 -16.26 1.03 -6.62
N ALA A 37 -15.26 1.90 -6.42
CA ALA A 37 -13.85 1.56 -6.66
C ALA A 37 -13.43 0.28 -5.91
N GLU A 38 -13.67 0.23 -4.59
CA GLU A 38 -13.27 -0.93 -3.78
C GLU A 38 -13.94 -2.22 -4.23
N SER A 39 -15.27 -2.22 -4.42
CA SER A 39 -16.00 -3.42 -4.83
C SER A 39 -15.54 -3.92 -6.21
N LYS A 40 -15.21 -3.01 -7.12
CA LYS A 40 -14.67 -3.37 -8.43
C LYS A 40 -13.29 -4.01 -8.31
N ILE A 41 -12.38 -3.41 -7.53
CA ILE A 41 -11.03 -3.95 -7.29
C ILE A 41 -11.12 -5.34 -6.65
N THR A 42 -11.97 -5.51 -5.64
CA THR A 42 -12.21 -6.81 -4.99
C THR A 42 -12.71 -7.85 -5.98
N GLY A 43 -13.62 -7.48 -6.90
CA GLY A 43 -14.09 -8.38 -7.94
C GLY A 43 -12.99 -8.87 -8.88
N VAL A 44 -12.07 -7.98 -9.27
CA VAL A 44 -10.91 -8.33 -10.10
C VAL A 44 -9.94 -9.24 -9.36
N VAL A 45 -9.59 -8.92 -8.11
CA VAL A 45 -8.70 -9.74 -7.28
C VAL A 45 -9.28 -11.13 -7.06
N LYS A 46 -10.56 -11.22 -6.69
CA LYS A 46 -11.26 -12.49 -6.50
C LYS A 46 -11.21 -13.37 -7.75
N LYS A 47 -11.45 -12.78 -8.93
CA LYS A 47 -11.38 -13.51 -10.21
C LYS A 47 -9.95 -14.00 -10.50
N ALA A 48 -8.94 -13.17 -10.23
CA ALA A 48 -7.54 -13.56 -10.43
C ALA A 48 -7.13 -14.72 -9.50
N MET A 49 -7.52 -14.66 -8.22
CA MET A 49 -7.24 -15.71 -7.23
C MET A 49 -7.89 -17.06 -7.57
N MET A 50 -9.06 -17.05 -8.22
CA MET A 50 -9.71 -18.27 -8.68
C MET A 50 -8.92 -18.98 -9.78
N ASN A 51 -8.18 -18.22 -10.59
CA ASN A 51 -7.40 -18.73 -11.71
C ASN A 51 -5.96 -19.09 -11.31
N ASP A 52 -5.36 -18.32 -10.41
CA ASP A 52 -3.98 -18.51 -9.95
C ASP A 52 -3.90 -18.37 -8.42
N ARG A 53 -3.55 -19.48 -7.76
CA ARG A 53 -3.47 -19.57 -6.29
C ARG A 53 -2.28 -18.79 -5.71
N THR A 54 -1.34 -18.35 -6.53
CA THR A 54 -0.15 -17.60 -6.08
C THR A 54 -0.42 -16.09 -6.02
N VAL A 55 -1.48 -15.60 -6.67
CA VAL A 55 -1.86 -14.18 -6.71
C VAL A 55 -1.95 -13.52 -5.34
N PRO A 56 -2.57 -14.12 -4.29
CA PRO A 56 -2.68 -13.46 -3.00
C PRO A 56 -1.32 -13.11 -2.39
N ALA A 57 -0.39 -14.07 -2.40
CA ALA A 57 0.95 -13.89 -1.88
C ALA A 57 1.74 -12.88 -2.74
N ALA A 58 1.55 -12.92 -4.06
CA ALA A 58 2.18 -11.99 -5.00
C ALA A 58 1.76 -10.54 -4.73
N LEU A 59 0.46 -10.28 -4.56
CA LEU A 59 -0.09 -8.95 -4.32
C LEU A 59 0.35 -8.38 -2.97
N LEU A 60 0.32 -9.20 -1.91
CA LEU A 60 0.79 -8.77 -0.59
C LEU A 60 2.28 -8.43 -0.62
N ARG A 61 3.09 -9.28 -1.27
CA ARG A 61 4.52 -9.03 -1.44
C ARG A 61 4.78 -7.80 -2.29
N MET A 62 4.04 -7.60 -3.38
CA MET A 62 4.18 -6.41 -4.23
C MET A 62 3.90 -5.12 -3.45
N HIS A 63 2.85 -5.10 -2.63
CA HIS A 63 2.55 -3.95 -1.77
C HIS A 63 3.63 -3.70 -0.71
N PHE A 64 4.17 -4.76 -0.09
CA PHE A 64 5.32 -4.63 0.80
C PHE A 64 6.52 -4.00 0.09
N HIS A 65 6.85 -4.48 -1.11
CA HIS A 65 7.97 -3.97 -1.90
C HIS A 65 7.79 -2.50 -2.31
N ASP A 66 6.57 -2.10 -2.68
CA ASP A 66 6.21 -0.70 -2.95
C ASP A 66 6.49 0.17 -1.72
N CYS A 67 5.87 -0.16 -0.58
CA CYS A 67 5.98 0.65 0.62
C CYS A 67 7.39 0.69 1.23
N PHE A 68 8.22 -0.34 0.99
CA PHE A 68 9.59 -0.38 1.49
C PHE A 68 10.57 0.52 0.70
N ILE A 69 10.21 0.91 -0.51
CA ILE A 69 11.05 1.71 -1.42
C ILE A 69 10.32 3.02 -1.67
N ARG A 70 10.83 4.13 -1.13
CA ARG A 70 10.25 5.47 -1.33
C ARG A 70 8.79 5.65 -0.85
N GLY A 71 8.24 4.66 -0.15
CA GLY A 71 6.87 4.70 0.37
C GLY A 71 5.85 4.12 -0.63
N CYS A 72 4.59 4.01 -0.22
CA CYS A 72 3.54 3.41 -1.05
C CYS A 72 3.08 4.37 -2.16
N ASP A 73 3.86 4.52 -3.21
CA ASP A 73 3.59 5.43 -4.32
C ASP A 73 3.33 4.70 -5.65
N GLY A 74 3.27 3.37 -5.66
CA GLY A 74 3.09 2.58 -6.89
C GLY A 74 4.29 2.58 -7.83
N SER A 75 5.47 3.07 -7.40
CA SER A 75 6.70 3.07 -8.19
C SER A 75 7.15 1.66 -8.60
N VAL A 76 6.81 0.63 -7.82
CA VAL A 76 7.08 -0.77 -8.16
C VAL A 76 6.37 -1.24 -9.44
N LEU A 77 5.29 -0.55 -9.84
CA LEU A 77 4.46 -0.91 -10.99
C LEU A 77 5.04 -0.42 -12.32
N LEU A 78 5.92 0.59 -12.29
CA LEU A 78 6.51 1.19 -13.48
C LEU A 78 7.42 0.22 -14.23
N ASN A 79 7.38 0.27 -15.56
CA ASN A 79 8.21 -0.52 -16.45
C ASN A 79 9.57 0.16 -16.66
N SER A 80 10.57 -0.65 -17.01
CA SER A 80 11.84 -0.11 -17.51
C SER A 80 11.66 0.52 -18.88
N THR A 81 12.42 1.58 -19.12
CA THR A 81 12.56 2.22 -20.43
C THR A 81 13.98 2.05 -20.96
N SER A 82 14.23 2.48 -22.19
CA SER A 82 15.58 2.49 -22.77
C SER A 82 16.60 3.30 -21.97
N LYS A 83 16.15 4.26 -21.16
CA LYS A 83 17.02 5.16 -20.37
C LYS A 83 17.03 4.87 -18.87
N ASN A 84 16.08 4.06 -18.38
CA ASN A 84 15.92 3.82 -16.95
C ASN A 84 15.50 2.37 -16.69
N LYS A 85 16.27 1.67 -15.85
CA LYS A 85 15.88 0.36 -15.34
C LYS A 85 15.03 0.55 -14.09
N ALA A 86 13.75 0.19 -14.15
CA ALA A 86 12.78 0.36 -13.07
C ALA A 86 12.94 -0.69 -11.97
N GLU A 87 12.28 -0.47 -10.84
CA GLU A 87 12.24 -1.39 -9.70
C GLU A 87 11.74 -2.77 -10.10
N LYS A 88 10.77 -2.87 -11.02
CA LYS A 88 10.24 -4.13 -11.53
C LYS A 88 11.34 -5.09 -12.01
N ASP A 89 12.44 -4.57 -12.55
CA ASP A 89 13.60 -5.35 -13.03
C ASP A 89 14.80 -5.38 -12.05
N GLY A 90 14.59 -4.90 -10.82
CA GLY A 90 15.58 -4.99 -9.74
C GLY A 90 15.74 -6.44 -9.24
N PRO A 91 16.92 -6.87 -8.76
CA PRO A 91 17.17 -8.27 -8.42
C PRO A 91 16.16 -8.90 -7.44
N PRO A 92 15.72 -8.22 -6.36
CA PRO A 92 14.69 -8.75 -5.47
C PRO A 92 13.30 -8.86 -6.12
N ASN A 93 13.05 -8.09 -7.18
CA ASN A 93 11.75 -7.92 -7.82
C ASN A 93 11.56 -8.79 -9.06
N ILE A 94 12.62 -9.42 -9.59
CA ILE A 94 12.53 -10.38 -10.71
C ILE A 94 11.52 -11.51 -10.43
N SER A 95 11.32 -11.85 -9.15
CA SER A 95 10.37 -12.87 -8.70
C SER A 95 8.99 -12.32 -8.33
N LEU A 96 8.74 -11.01 -8.46
CA LEU A 96 7.41 -10.43 -8.33
C LEU A 96 6.61 -10.76 -9.60
N HIS A 97 5.33 -11.05 -9.41
CA HIS A 97 4.39 -11.37 -10.49
C HIS A 97 3.00 -10.84 -10.14
N ALA A 98 2.00 -11.20 -10.95
CA ALA A 98 0.61 -10.74 -10.81
C ALA A 98 0.37 -9.22 -11.04
N PHE A 99 1.32 -8.51 -11.68
CA PHE A 99 1.13 -7.11 -12.10
C PHE A 99 -0.13 -6.90 -12.96
N TYR A 100 -0.48 -7.90 -13.77
CA TYR A 100 -1.69 -7.87 -14.61
C TYR A 100 -2.98 -7.66 -13.80
N VAL A 101 -3.04 -8.09 -12.53
CA VAL A 101 -4.22 -7.93 -11.68
C VAL A 101 -4.45 -6.45 -11.39
N ILE A 102 -3.37 -5.71 -11.11
CA ILE A 102 -3.40 -4.27 -10.86
C ILE A 102 -3.80 -3.52 -12.14
N ASP A 103 -3.25 -3.93 -13.28
CA ASP A 103 -3.55 -3.33 -14.58
C ASP A 103 -5.01 -3.56 -15.01
N VAL A 104 -5.56 -4.77 -14.79
CA VAL A 104 -6.98 -5.05 -15.04
C VAL A 104 -7.88 -4.26 -14.07
N ALA A 105 -7.51 -4.19 -12.79
CA ALA A 105 -8.25 -3.39 -11.81
C ALA A 105 -8.26 -1.90 -12.19
N LYS A 106 -7.11 -1.36 -12.60
CA LYS A 106 -6.99 0.03 -13.07
C LYS A 106 -7.88 0.28 -14.27
N LYS A 107 -7.86 -0.60 -15.27
CA LYS A 107 -8.69 -0.48 -16.46
C LYS A 107 -10.18 -0.44 -16.13
N GLU A 108 -10.63 -1.34 -15.26
CA GLU A 108 -12.04 -1.39 -14.84
C GLU A 108 -12.45 -0.15 -14.04
N VAL A 109 -11.57 0.34 -13.16
CA VAL A 109 -11.84 1.53 -12.35
C VAL A 109 -11.82 2.80 -13.21
N GLU A 110 -10.87 2.95 -14.13
CA GLU A 110 -10.81 4.08 -15.06
C GLU A 110 -12.04 4.16 -15.98
N ALA A 111 -12.64 3.02 -16.34
CA ALA A 111 -13.88 2.98 -17.09
C ALA A 111 -15.08 3.53 -16.30
N MET A 112 -15.02 3.49 -14.96
CA MET A 112 -16.08 3.99 -14.07
C MET A 112 -15.82 5.43 -13.63
N CYS A 113 -14.59 5.75 -13.25
CA CYS A 113 -14.20 7.02 -12.68
C CYS A 113 -12.82 7.47 -13.19
N PRO A 114 -12.78 8.10 -14.38
CA PRO A 114 -11.55 8.46 -15.05
C PRO A 114 -10.63 9.31 -14.18
N SER A 115 -9.39 8.87 -14.03
CA SER A 115 -8.30 9.55 -13.32
C SER A 115 -8.55 9.84 -11.85
N VAL A 116 -9.47 9.14 -11.20
CA VAL A 116 -9.79 9.36 -9.80
C VAL A 116 -8.88 8.55 -8.89
N VAL A 117 -8.80 7.24 -9.12
CA VAL A 117 -8.14 6.29 -8.22
C VAL A 117 -6.69 6.07 -8.62
N SER A 118 -5.75 6.25 -7.68
CA SER A 118 -4.32 6.04 -7.93
C SER A 118 -3.97 4.56 -8.02
N CYS A 119 -2.90 4.24 -8.74
CA CYS A 119 -2.33 2.89 -8.79
C CYS A 119 -1.81 2.44 -7.43
N ALA A 120 -1.23 3.37 -6.66
CA ALA A 120 -0.82 3.12 -5.28
C ALA A 120 -2.00 2.65 -4.41
N ASP A 121 -3.17 3.32 -4.48
CA ASP A 121 -4.35 2.89 -3.73
C ASP A 121 -4.96 1.60 -4.26
N ILE A 122 -4.93 1.36 -5.58
CA ILE A 122 -5.37 0.07 -6.14
C ILE A 122 -4.51 -1.07 -5.60
N LEU A 123 -3.18 -0.90 -5.53
CA LEU A 123 -2.28 -1.92 -4.98
C LEU A 123 -2.54 -2.17 -3.50
N ALA A 124 -2.73 -1.11 -2.70
CA ALA A 124 -3.03 -1.23 -1.28
C ALA A 124 -4.38 -1.96 -1.04
N LEU A 125 -5.42 -1.61 -1.80
CA LEU A 125 -6.72 -2.28 -1.75
C LEU A 125 -6.63 -3.75 -2.20
N ALA A 126 -5.87 -4.02 -3.26
CA ALA A 126 -5.67 -5.37 -3.78
C ALA A 126 -4.94 -6.27 -2.77
N ALA A 127 -3.94 -5.74 -2.04
CA ALA A 127 -3.27 -6.46 -0.97
C ALA A 127 -4.21 -6.77 0.20
N ARG A 128 -5.08 -5.82 0.58
CA ARG A 128 -6.13 -6.06 1.59
C ARG A 128 -7.09 -7.15 1.16
N ASP A 129 -7.57 -7.07 -0.08
CA ASP A 129 -8.50 -8.04 -0.64
C ASP A 129 -7.87 -9.44 -0.71
N ALA A 130 -6.59 -9.53 -1.09
CA ALA A 130 -5.84 -10.78 -1.08
C ALA A 130 -5.79 -11.45 0.30
N VAL A 131 -5.56 -10.67 1.37
CA VAL A 131 -5.56 -11.18 2.75
C VAL A 131 -6.97 -11.61 3.16
N ALA A 132 -7.98 -10.76 2.98
CA ALA A 132 -9.35 -11.04 3.39
C ALA A 132 -9.93 -12.26 2.66
N LEU A 133 -9.73 -12.36 1.33
CA LEU A 133 -10.20 -13.48 0.51
C LEU A 133 -9.44 -14.79 0.79
N SER A 134 -8.27 -14.72 1.43
CA SER A 134 -7.51 -15.89 1.88
C SER A 134 -7.89 -16.35 3.30
N GLY A 135 -8.93 -15.76 3.90
CA GLY A 135 -9.38 -16.06 5.26
C GLY A 135 -8.67 -15.25 6.36
N GLY A 136 -7.91 -14.22 5.98
CA GLY A 136 -7.31 -13.27 6.91
C GLY A 136 -8.30 -12.20 7.40
N PRO A 137 -7.84 -11.26 8.25
CA PRO A 137 -8.68 -10.15 8.69
C PRO A 137 -9.04 -9.23 7.52
N ASN A 138 -10.17 -8.55 7.65
CA ASN A 138 -10.56 -7.43 6.80
C ASN A 138 -10.36 -6.10 7.57
N TRP A 139 -9.94 -5.06 6.87
CA TRP A 139 -9.78 -3.73 7.45
C TRP A 139 -10.10 -2.64 6.44
N GLN A 140 -10.36 -1.43 6.96
CA GLN A 140 -10.53 -0.24 6.14
C GLN A 140 -9.15 0.30 5.77
N VAL A 141 -8.80 0.24 4.48
CA VAL A 141 -7.53 0.78 3.98
C VAL A 141 -7.65 2.31 3.90
N PRO A 142 -6.77 3.09 4.56
CA PRO A 142 -6.66 4.52 4.32
C PRO A 142 -6.24 4.77 2.88
N LYS A 143 -6.89 5.68 2.19
CA LYS A 143 -6.69 5.99 0.77
C LYS A 143 -6.32 7.45 0.58
N GLY A 144 -5.88 7.80 -0.62
CA GLY A 144 -5.44 9.13 -1.01
C GLY A 144 -3.99 9.19 -1.48
N ARG A 145 -3.32 8.04 -1.63
CA ARG A 145 -1.93 7.96 -2.12
C ARG A 145 -1.83 8.50 -3.54
N LYS A 146 -0.67 9.01 -3.90
CA LYS A 146 -0.38 9.53 -5.24
C LYS A 146 0.64 8.63 -5.94
N ASP A 147 0.51 8.53 -7.25
CA ASP A 147 1.41 7.72 -8.06
C ASP A 147 2.76 8.42 -8.22
N GLY A 148 3.82 7.75 -7.77
CA GLY A 148 5.21 8.12 -7.98
C GLY A 148 5.60 8.07 -9.45
N ARG A 149 6.65 8.82 -9.79
CA ARG A 149 7.19 8.92 -11.17
C ARG A 149 8.66 8.48 -11.26
N ILE A 150 9.22 8.03 -10.16
CA ILE A 150 10.61 7.62 -10.04
C ILE A 150 10.61 6.17 -9.60
N SER A 151 11.17 5.29 -10.43
CA SER A 151 11.36 3.88 -10.12
C SER A 151 12.73 3.49 -10.63
N LYS A 152 13.59 2.99 -9.73
CA LYS A 152 14.97 2.62 -10.08
C LYS A 152 15.32 1.25 -9.52
N ALA A 153 15.84 0.37 -10.38
CA ALA A 153 16.28 -0.97 -10.00
C ALA A 153 17.29 -0.96 -8.84
N ILE A 154 18.12 0.08 -8.73
CA ILE A 154 19.11 0.22 -7.66
C ILE A 154 18.46 0.39 -6.27
N ASP A 155 17.29 1.02 -6.21
CA ASP A 155 16.59 1.32 -4.95
C ASP A 155 16.07 0.02 -4.30
N THR A 156 15.85 -1.05 -5.09
CA THR A 156 15.48 -2.38 -4.58
C THR A 156 16.51 -3.00 -3.64
N ARG A 157 17.76 -2.51 -3.62
CA ARG A 157 18.78 -2.95 -2.64
C ARG A 157 18.44 -2.60 -1.21
N GLN A 158 17.49 -1.68 -1.00
CA GLN A 158 17.03 -1.30 0.33
C GLN A 158 16.03 -2.30 0.93
N LEU A 159 15.55 -3.27 0.14
CA LEU A 159 14.70 -4.35 0.62
C LEU A 159 15.48 -5.29 1.55
N PRO A 160 14.84 -5.78 2.63
CA PRO A 160 15.48 -6.71 3.55
C PRO A 160 15.81 -8.02 2.82
N ALA A 161 17.07 -8.45 2.92
CA ALA A 161 17.50 -9.70 2.32
C ALA A 161 17.04 -10.91 3.18
N PRO A 162 16.75 -12.07 2.56
CA PRO A 162 16.39 -13.27 3.31
C PRO A 162 17.51 -13.81 4.21
N THR A 163 18.74 -13.32 4.02
CA THR A 163 19.92 -13.68 4.81
C THR A 163 20.18 -12.73 5.98
N PHE A 164 19.35 -11.70 6.17
CA PHE A 164 19.50 -10.78 7.30
C PHE A 164 19.23 -11.49 8.62
N ASN A 165 20.06 -11.19 9.63
CA ASN A 165 19.78 -11.58 11.01
C ASN A 165 18.71 -10.64 11.63
N LEU A 166 18.22 -10.98 12.83
CA LEU A 166 17.15 -10.22 13.48
C LEU A 166 17.49 -8.74 13.69
N SER A 167 18.74 -8.43 14.06
CA SER A 167 19.17 -7.04 14.28
C SER A 167 19.17 -6.23 12.97
N GLN A 168 19.62 -6.84 11.87
CA GLN A 168 19.57 -6.23 10.54
C GLN A 168 18.14 -6.03 10.03
N LEU A 169 17.24 -6.99 10.29
CA LEU A 169 15.82 -6.86 9.97
C LEU A 169 15.18 -5.72 10.76
N GLN A 170 15.41 -5.66 12.07
CA GLN A 170 14.89 -4.60 12.93
C GLN A 170 15.38 -3.23 12.48
N GLN A 171 16.67 -3.08 12.13
CA GLN A 171 17.22 -1.83 11.61
C GLN A 171 16.59 -1.45 10.26
N SER A 172 16.37 -2.42 9.37
CA SER A 172 15.73 -2.16 8.07
C SER A 172 14.29 -1.69 8.22
N PHE A 173 13.52 -2.31 9.12
CA PHE A 173 12.13 -1.92 9.40
C PHE A 173 12.05 -0.56 10.09
N SER A 174 12.91 -0.29 11.07
CA SER A 174 12.89 0.98 11.80
C SER A 174 13.21 2.19 10.92
N GLN A 175 14.03 2.02 9.88
CA GLN A 175 14.27 3.06 8.86
C GLN A 175 13.00 3.48 8.10
N ARG A 176 11.93 2.68 8.13
CA ARG A 176 10.61 2.98 7.57
C ARG A 176 9.56 3.27 8.64
N GLY A 177 9.99 3.54 9.86
CA GLY A 177 9.10 3.79 10.99
C GLY A 177 8.34 2.55 11.49
N LEU A 178 8.74 1.35 11.08
CA LEU A 178 8.13 0.10 11.52
C LEU A 178 8.85 -0.44 12.76
N SER A 179 8.07 -0.85 13.75
CA SER A 179 8.57 -1.42 15.00
C SER A 179 9.02 -2.88 14.85
N LEU A 180 9.72 -3.43 15.85
CA LEU A 180 10.03 -4.86 15.94
C LEU A 180 8.76 -5.73 15.87
N ASP A 181 7.71 -5.18 16.43
CA ASP A 181 6.40 -5.74 16.59
C ASP A 181 5.71 -5.86 15.21
N ASP A 182 5.91 -4.86 14.34
CA ASP A 182 5.48 -4.90 12.92
C ASP A 182 6.31 -5.86 12.10
N LEU A 183 7.64 -5.92 12.33
CA LEU A 183 8.49 -6.93 11.70
C LEU A 183 7.96 -8.34 11.95
N VAL A 184 7.59 -8.66 13.20
CA VAL A 184 7.08 -9.98 13.56
C VAL A 184 5.76 -10.27 12.84
N ALA A 185 4.82 -9.33 12.83
CA ALA A 185 3.53 -9.54 12.18
C ALA A 185 3.61 -9.61 10.66
N LEU A 186 4.45 -8.78 10.03
CA LEU A 186 4.66 -8.76 8.58
C LEU A 186 5.53 -9.93 8.09
N SER A 187 6.25 -10.59 8.99
CA SER A 187 6.91 -11.88 8.75
C SER A 187 5.91 -13.06 8.81
N GLY A 188 4.66 -12.80 9.20
CA GLY A 188 3.59 -13.81 9.26
C GLY A 188 3.26 -14.39 7.89
N VAL A 189 3.14 -15.72 7.82
CA VAL A 189 2.81 -16.43 6.59
C VAL A 189 1.30 -16.41 6.35
N VAL A 190 0.86 -15.85 5.21
CA VAL A 190 -0.50 -16.05 4.71
C VAL A 190 -0.64 -17.52 4.27
N ARG A 191 -1.34 -18.34 5.06
CA ARG A 191 -1.76 -19.67 4.62
C ARG A 191 -2.99 -19.53 3.74
N SER A 192 -2.84 -19.75 2.43
CA SER A 192 -3.99 -19.97 1.55
C SER A 192 -4.73 -21.22 2.03
N GLN A 193 -5.97 -21.07 2.50
CA GLN A 193 -6.80 -22.21 2.89
C GLN A 193 -7.02 -23.14 1.68
N PRO A 194 -6.94 -24.47 1.84
CA PRO A 194 -7.54 -25.40 0.88
C PRO A 194 -9.04 -25.13 0.80
N LYS A 195 -9.64 -25.26 -0.39
CA LYS A 195 -11.10 -25.24 -0.53
C LYS A 195 -11.71 -26.30 0.38
N GLU A 196 -12.67 -25.93 1.22
CA GLU A 196 -13.50 -26.88 1.96
C GLU A 196 -14.12 -27.88 0.97
N GLY A 197 -13.86 -29.17 1.19
CA GLY A 197 -14.33 -30.24 0.30
C GLY A 197 -13.46 -31.50 0.21
N LEU A 198 -12.43 -31.67 1.03
CA LEU A 198 -11.72 -32.96 1.13
C LEU A 198 -11.83 -33.50 2.55
N SER A 199 -12.51 -34.64 2.66
CA SER A 199 -12.89 -35.37 3.88
C SER A 199 -11.78 -35.43 4.94
N ASP A 200 -12.18 -35.13 6.17
CA ASP A 200 -11.41 -35.36 7.40
C ASP A 200 -10.97 -36.82 7.54
N ALA A 201 -9.76 -37.14 7.09
CA ALA A 201 -9.09 -38.38 7.46
C ALA A 201 -7.58 -38.31 7.22
N GLN A 202 -6.85 -37.38 7.87
CA GLN A 202 -5.42 -37.55 8.19
C GLN A 202 -4.77 -36.40 8.99
N GLN A 203 -5.49 -35.67 9.85
CA GLN A 203 -4.83 -34.74 10.79
C GLN A 203 -4.24 -35.53 11.96
N GLY A 204 -3.06 -36.13 11.75
CA GLY A 204 -2.24 -36.74 12.79
C GLY A 204 -1.92 -35.73 13.90
N LYS A 205 -2.22 -36.12 15.14
CA LYS A 205 -1.94 -35.41 16.39
C LYS A 205 -0.47 -34.96 16.47
N ARG A 206 -0.20 -33.67 16.25
CA ARG A 206 0.96 -32.98 16.83
C ARG A 206 0.50 -31.63 17.35
N GLY A 207 0.49 -31.48 18.67
CA GLY A 207 0.28 -30.21 19.35
C GLY A 207 1.34 -29.20 18.91
N ARG A 208 0.99 -28.35 17.95
CA ARG A 208 1.67 -27.08 17.72
C ARG A 208 0.90 -26.03 18.47
N ARG A 209 1.50 -25.45 19.52
CA ARG A 209 1.10 -24.16 20.07
C ARG A 209 0.94 -23.21 18.88
N HIS A 210 -0.30 -22.83 18.57
CA HIS A 210 -0.55 -21.73 17.65
C HIS A 210 0.01 -20.49 18.32
N ILE A 211 1.10 -19.95 17.76
CA ILE A 211 1.44 -18.55 17.96
C ILE A 211 0.40 -17.79 17.13
N GLY A 212 -0.83 -17.74 17.62
CA GLY A 212 -1.92 -17.02 16.98
C GLY A 212 -1.73 -15.55 17.29
N PHE A 213 -1.34 -14.77 16.29
CA PHE A 213 -1.49 -13.32 16.38
C PHE A 213 -2.98 -13.02 16.34
N ASP A 214 -3.47 -12.20 17.27
CA ASP A 214 -4.84 -11.72 17.27
C ASP A 214 -5.14 -11.06 15.91
N HIS A 215 -6.30 -11.39 15.33
CA HIS A 215 -6.76 -10.79 14.07
C HIS A 215 -6.79 -9.25 14.15
N ASN A 216 -7.04 -8.69 15.33
CA ASN A 216 -6.99 -7.24 15.55
C ASN A 216 -5.56 -6.67 15.53
N ASP A 217 -4.58 -7.44 15.99
CA ASP A 217 -3.17 -7.06 15.99
C ASP A 217 -2.60 -7.04 14.56
N ILE A 218 -2.90 -8.07 13.76
CA ILE A 218 -2.53 -8.11 12.33
C ILE A 218 -3.16 -6.92 11.57
N ARG A 219 -4.43 -6.57 11.89
CA ARG A 219 -5.13 -5.43 11.28
C ARG A 219 -4.43 -4.10 11.58
N GLN A 220 -4.07 -3.83 12.84
CA GLN A 220 -3.41 -2.57 13.20
C GLN A 220 -2.04 -2.42 12.54
N ARG A 221 -1.34 -3.53 12.33
CA ARG A 221 0.03 -3.51 11.77
C ARG A 221 0.04 -3.42 10.25
N LEU A 222 -0.92 -4.05 9.57
CA LEU A 222 -1.11 -3.87 8.13
C LEU A 222 -1.51 -2.43 7.79
N LEU A 223 -2.16 -1.70 8.69
CA LEU A 223 -2.41 -0.27 8.53
C LEU A 223 -1.12 0.57 8.55
N GLN A 224 -0.07 0.15 9.26
CA GLN A 224 1.17 0.93 9.35
C GLN A 224 2.03 0.85 8.09
N VAL A 225 2.05 -0.29 7.40
CA VAL A 225 2.66 -0.38 6.05
C VAL A 225 1.95 0.56 5.08
N THR A 226 0.69 0.91 5.36
CA THR A 226 -0.13 1.74 4.48
C THR A 226 -0.01 3.25 4.80
N SER A 227 0.74 3.67 5.81
CA SER A 227 0.89 5.10 6.17
C SER A 227 1.80 5.88 5.20
N PRO A 228 1.59 7.21 5.03
CA PRO A 228 2.10 7.96 3.89
C PRO A 228 3.61 8.21 3.93
N GLY A 229 4.26 8.10 2.77
CA GLY A 229 5.53 8.78 2.50
C GLY A 229 5.25 10.19 1.98
N ASP A 230 5.77 11.21 2.65
CA ASP A 230 5.75 12.59 2.20
C ASP A 230 6.74 12.79 1.04
N GLU A 231 6.29 13.32 -0.12
CA GLU A 231 6.69 14.61 -0.70
C GLU A 231 6.04 14.83 -2.09
N TYR A 232 5.75 16.11 -2.40
CA TYR A 232 4.98 16.67 -3.52
C TYR A 232 5.25 16.11 -4.92
N PHE A 233 4.20 15.71 -5.66
CA PHE A 233 4.17 15.87 -7.13
C PHE A 233 2.75 16.09 -7.67
N LEU A 234 2.59 17.19 -8.41
CA LEU A 234 1.38 17.59 -9.14
C LEU A 234 1.39 17.07 -10.58
N LEU A 235 0.16 16.92 -11.10
CA LEU A 235 -0.29 16.78 -12.49
C LEU A 235 -0.36 15.38 -13.12
N ARG A 236 -1.63 15.02 -13.36
CA ARG A 236 -2.21 13.83 -14.00
C ARG A 236 -1.88 13.76 -15.49
N PRO A 237 -1.58 12.55 -15.98
CA PRO A 237 -2.30 12.04 -17.14
C PRO A 237 -3.17 10.84 -16.75
N SER A 238 -4.37 10.79 -17.32
CA SER A 238 -5.25 9.62 -17.32
C SER A 238 -4.52 8.47 -18.01
N PHE A 239 -4.18 7.42 -17.27
CA PHE A 239 -3.63 6.21 -17.86
C PHE A 239 -4.55 5.04 -17.57
N ALA A 240 -4.90 4.30 -18.62
CA ALA A 240 -5.75 3.12 -18.53
C ALA A 240 -5.09 1.95 -17.79
N LEU A 241 -3.77 1.99 -17.61
CA LEU A 241 -2.95 0.97 -16.95
C LEU A 241 -2.02 1.61 -15.92
N CYS A 242 -1.57 0.81 -14.95
CA CYS A 242 -0.63 1.22 -13.92
C CYS A 242 0.82 0.95 -14.31
N SER A 243 1.06 -0.12 -15.05
CA SER A 243 2.34 -0.34 -15.72
C SER A 243 2.53 0.72 -16.82
N LYS A 244 3.40 1.70 -16.57
CA LYS A 244 3.75 2.78 -17.50
C LYS A 244 5.22 2.67 -17.90
N ASP A 245 5.54 3.21 -19.07
CA ASP A 245 6.90 3.52 -19.51
C ASP A 245 7.25 4.98 -19.15
#